data_AF-K2DK81-F1
#
_entry.id   AF-K2DK81-F1
#
_cell.length_a   1.000
_cell.length_b   1.000
_cell.length_c   1.000
_cell.angle_alpha   90.00
_cell.angle_beta   90.00
_cell.angle_gamma   90.00
#
_symmetry.space_group_name_H-M   'P 1'
#
loop_
_entity.id
_entity.type
_entity.pdbx_description
1 polymer ?
#
loop_
_entity_poly.entity_id
_entity_poly.type
_entity_poly.pdbx_seq_one_letter_code
_entity_poly.pdbx_strand_id
1 'polypeptide(L)'
;MQESAAFGPVFSVPQKTLKDLLGQVSFAMAVQDIRYYLNGILFVAEGKQLSLVATDGHRLAFASATLDVEVPKQEVILPRKTVIELQRLLSDAGGENQPHIEMQFANNQAKFTFGGMEFVTKLVEGKFPDYNRVIPRNHTNSVTLGR
;
A
#
# COMPACT_ATOMS: atom_id res chain seq x y z
N MET A 1 14.47 0.90 26.99
CA MET A 1 14.56 2.16 26.21
C MET A 1 13.79 1.92 24.94
N GLN A 2 12.78 2.74 24.64
CA GLN A 2 12.06 2.66 23.38
C GLN A 2 12.99 3.27 22.33
N GLU A 3 13.67 2.44 21.54
CA GLU A 3 14.49 2.92 20.43
C GLU A 3 13.60 3.79 19.53
N SER A 4 14.01 5.04 19.31
CA SER A 4 13.35 5.93 18.36
C SER A 4 13.40 5.26 16.99
N ALA A 5 12.24 4.95 16.40
CA ALA A 5 12.19 4.35 15.08
C ALA A 5 12.89 5.26 14.07
N ALA A 6 13.93 4.75 13.41
CA ALA A 6 14.62 5.45 12.33
C ALA A 6 13.73 5.37 11.08
N PHE A 7 12.93 6.42 10.86
CA PHE A 7 12.10 6.55 9.68
C PHE A 7 12.93 6.94 8.46
N GLY A 8 12.62 6.31 7.33
CA GLY A 8 13.16 6.64 6.03
C GLY A 8 12.63 7.98 5.48
N PRO A 9 12.95 8.27 4.20
CA PRO A 9 12.53 9.51 3.55
C PRO A 9 11.00 9.64 3.51
N VAL A 10 10.54 10.89 3.60
CA VAL A 10 9.13 11.26 3.48
C VAL A 10 8.74 11.25 2.01
N PHE A 11 7.57 10.70 1.71
CA PHE A 11 6.91 10.86 0.43
C PHE A 11 5.41 10.99 0.63
N SER A 12 4.73 11.55 -0.37
CA SER A 12 3.31 11.86 -0.27
C SER A 12 2.54 11.52 -1.53
N VAL A 13 1.24 11.29 -1.36
CA VAL A 13 0.26 11.24 -2.45
C VAL A 13 -1.02 11.96 -2.00
N PRO A 14 -1.92 12.34 -2.93
CA PRO A 14 -3.26 12.75 -2.57
C PRO A 14 -3.98 11.67 -1.75
N GLN A 15 -4.75 12.07 -0.73
CA GLN A 15 -5.49 11.12 0.12
C GLN A 15 -6.44 10.25 -0.69
N LYS A 16 -7.16 10.86 -1.64
CA LYS A 16 -8.06 10.16 -2.54
C LYS A 16 -7.31 9.09 -3.35
N THR A 17 -6.12 9.41 -3.86
CA THR A 17 -5.28 8.45 -4.59
C THR A 17 -4.98 7.24 -3.73
N LEU A 18 -4.46 7.41 -2.51
CA LEU A 18 -4.17 6.27 -1.63
C LEU A 18 -5.44 5.47 -1.30
N LYS A 19 -6.56 6.15 -1.04
CA LYS A 19 -7.83 5.50 -0.74
C LYS A 19 -8.36 4.67 -1.91
N ASP A 20 -8.25 5.18 -3.13
CA ASP A 20 -8.60 4.46 -4.36
C ASP A 20 -7.72 3.21 -4.54
N LEU A 21 -6.39 3.35 -4.38
CA LEU A 21 -5.47 2.20 -4.47
C LEU A 21 -5.81 1.13 -3.43
N LEU A 22 -6.02 1.53 -2.17
CA LEU A 22 -6.44 0.62 -1.09
C LEU A 22 -7.74 -0.11 -1.44
N GLY A 23 -8.73 0.60 -1.99
CA GLY A 23 -10.00 0.03 -2.45
C GLY A 23 -9.84 -0.97 -3.61
N GLN A 24 -8.88 -0.72 -4.50
CA GLN A 24 -8.59 -1.59 -5.64
C GLN A 24 -7.91 -2.91 -5.24
N VAL A 25 -7.18 -2.94 -4.11
CA VAL A 25 -6.38 -4.13 -3.75
C VAL A 25 -6.87 -4.87 -2.50
N SER A 26 -7.52 -4.20 -1.55
CA SER A 26 -7.79 -4.77 -0.22
C SER A 26 -8.65 -6.05 -0.22
N PHE A 27 -9.51 -6.22 -1.23
CA PHE A 27 -10.37 -7.39 -1.37
C PHE A 27 -9.58 -8.70 -1.59
N ALA A 28 -8.35 -8.61 -2.08
CA ALA A 28 -7.48 -9.75 -2.37
C ALA A 28 -6.59 -10.15 -1.18
N MET A 29 -6.65 -9.45 -0.04
CA MET A 29 -5.96 -9.90 1.18
C MET A 29 -6.52 -11.23 1.67
N ALA A 30 -5.64 -12.10 2.17
CA ALA A 30 -6.07 -13.31 2.85
C ALA A 30 -6.82 -13.00 4.16
N VAL A 31 -7.64 -13.95 4.61
CA VAL A 31 -8.44 -13.86 5.84
C VAL A 31 -8.04 -14.99 6.76
N GLN A 32 -7.42 -14.65 7.89
CA GLN A 32 -6.97 -15.62 8.91
C GLN A 32 -6.05 -16.72 8.35
N ASP A 33 -5.26 -16.40 7.32
CA ASP A 33 -4.28 -17.33 6.77
C ASP A 33 -3.10 -17.50 7.72
N ILE A 34 -2.57 -18.72 7.80
CA ILE A 34 -1.37 -19.05 8.58
C ILE A 34 -0.14 -18.28 8.09
N ARG A 35 -0.11 -17.93 6.80
CA ARG A 35 0.85 -17.03 6.17
C ARG A 35 0.43 -15.60 6.48
N TYR A 36 0.72 -15.16 7.69
CA TYR A 36 0.28 -13.88 8.22
C TYR A 36 0.68 -12.66 7.35
N TYR A 37 1.76 -12.75 6.58
CA TYR A 37 2.17 -11.74 5.59
C TYR A 37 1.18 -11.56 4.42
N LEU A 38 0.28 -12.51 4.18
CA LEU A 38 -0.82 -12.39 3.20
C LEU A 38 -2.09 -11.75 3.77
N ASN A 39 -2.19 -11.66 5.10
CA ASN A 39 -3.31 -11.00 5.78
C ASN A 39 -3.19 -9.46 5.75
N GLY A 40 -2.25 -8.91 4.96
CA GLY A 40 -1.97 -7.49 4.84
C GLY A 40 -1.74 -7.08 3.39
N ILE A 41 -1.38 -5.81 3.18
CA ILE A 41 -1.07 -5.26 1.86
C ILE A 41 0.41 -4.91 1.82
N LEU A 42 1.12 -5.40 0.82
CA LEU A 42 2.47 -4.97 0.51
C LEU A 42 2.43 -3.55 -0.09
N PHE A 43 3.20 -2.65 0.49
CA PHE A 43 3.51 -1.33 -0.04
C PHE A 43 4.95 -1.35 -0.53
N VAL A 44 5.16 -0.95 -1.78
CA VAL A 44 6.49 -0.79 -2.39
C VAL A 44 6.60 0.65 -2.90
N ALA A 45 7.49 1.42 -2.30
CA ALA A 45 7.86 2.75 -2.79
C ALA A 45 9.27 2.66 -3.39
N GLU A 46 9.39 2.89 -4.70
CA GLU A 46 10.67 2.78 -5.41
C GLU A 46 10.69 3.73 -6.61
N GLY A 47 11.76 4.52 -6.72
CA GLY A 47 11.85 5.55 -7.73
C GLY A 47 10.69 6.53 -7.59
N LYS A 48 9.91 6.72 -8.66
CA LYS A 48 8.70 7.57 -8.66
C LYS A 48 7.40 6.78 -8.55
N GLN A 49 7.42 5.57 -8.01
CA GLN A 49 6.22 4.73 -7.97
C GLN A 49 5.92 4.24 -6.57
N LEU A 50 4.64 4.33 -6.20
CA LEU A 50 4.05 3.62 -5.07
C LEU A 50 3.17 2.51 -5.61
N SER A 51 3.51 1.26 -5.29
CA SER A 51 2.76 0.07 -5.66
C SER A 51 2.16 -0.58 -4.42
N LEU A 52 0.89 -0.97 -4.52
CA LEU A 52 0.16 -1.74 -3.52
C LEU A 52 -0.18 -3.12 -4.09
N VAL A 53 0.09 -4.16 -3.30
CA VAL A 53 -0.16 -5.55 -3.70
C VAL A 53 -0.84 -6.33 -2.58
N ALA A 54 -1.89 -7.06 -2.94
CA ALA A 54 -2.58 -7.97 -2.03
C ALA A 54 -2.86 -9.30 -2.73
N THR A 55 -2.74 -10.41 -2.00
CA THR A 55 -3.03 -11.75 -2.53
C THR A 55 -3.40 -12.70 -1.39
N ASP A 56 -4.27 -13.65 -1.70
CA ASP A 56 -4.64 -14.79 -0.85
C ASP A 56 -3.98 -16.10 -1.33
N GLY A 57 -3.11 -16.01 -2.34
CA GLY A 57 -2.49 -17.15 -3.01
C GLY A 57 -3.34 -17.77 -4.13
N HIS A 58 -4.61 -17.38 -4.27
CA HIS A 58 -5.50 -17.81 -5.34
C HIS A 58 -5.72 -16.71 -6.38
N ARG A 59 -5.73 -15.45 -5.94
CA ARG A 59 -5.83 -14.25 -6.78
C ARG A 59 -4.89 -13.17 -6.29
N LEU A 60 -4.56 -12.24 -7.17
CA LEU A 60 -3.70 -11.11 -6.86
C LEU A 60 -4.35 -9.83 -7.37
N ALA A 61 -4.31 -8.78 -6.54
CA ALA A 61 -4.64 -7.43 -6.94
C ALA A 61 -3.40 -6.54 -6.83
N PHE A 62 -3.19 -5.72 -7.85
CA PHE A 62 -2.08 -4.78 -7.97
C PHE A 62 -2.63 -3.43 -8.38
N ALA A 63 -2.20 -2.37 -7.71
CA ALA A 63 -2.49 -1.00 -8.08
C ALA A 63 -1.27 -0.12 -7.80
N SER A 64 -1.09 0.94 -8.59
CA SER A 64 0.05 1.85 -8.42
C SER A 64 -0.31 3.29 -8.70
N ALA A 65 0.40 4.21 -8.05
CA ALA A 65 0.39 5.64 -8.36
C ALA A 65 1.80 6.17 -8.57
N THR A 66 1.89 7.29 -9.30
CA THR A 66 3.15 8.03 -9.47
C THR A 66 3.36 8.94 -8.26
N LEU A 67 4.59 9.00 -7.78
CA LEU A 67 5.06 9.92 -6.75
C LEU A 67 5.65 11.16 -7.39
N ASP A 68 5.47 12.32 -6.75
CA ASP A 68 6.07 13.58 -7.21
C ASP A 68 7.59 13.62 -6.97
N VAL A 69 8.05 12.84 -5.99
CA VAL A 69 9.46 12.72 -5.60
C VAL A 69 10.00 11.33 -5.90
N GLU A 70 11.30 11.26 -6.16
CA GLU A 70 12.00 10.00 -6.28
C GLU A 70 12.43 9.51 -4.89
N VAL A 71 12.16 8.24 -4.57
CA VAL A 71 12.51 7.63 -3.28
C VAL A 71 13.32 6.34 -3.45
N PRO A 72 14.25 6.05 -2.52
CA PRO A 72 14.90 4.76 -2.47
C PRO A 72 13.87 3.66 -2.20
N LYS A 73 14.15 2.47 -2.75
CA LYS A 73 13.31 1.29 -2.59
C LYS A 73 13.03 0.99 -1.11
N GLN A 74 11.75 0.97 -0.75
CA GLN A 74 11.25 0.57 0.57
C GLN A 74 10.05 -0.34 0.38
N GLU A 75 10.02 -1.44 1.13
CA GLU A 75 8.95 -2.44 1.07
C GLU A 75 8.47 -2.75 2.48
N VAL A 76 7.17 -2.62 2.71
CA VAL A 76 6.55 -2.90 4.02
C VAL A 76 5.19 -3.57 3.84
N ILE A 77 4.77 -4.37 4.81
CA ILE A 77 3.44 -5.00 4.79
C ILE A 77 2.57 -4.35 5.86
N LEU A 78 1.51 -3.67 5.43
CA LEU A 78 0.54 -3.07 6.35
C LEU A 78 -0.48 -4.11 6.82
N PRO A 79 -0.75 -4.19 8.14
CA PRO A 79 -1.80 -5.06 8.66
C PRO A 79 -3.19 -4.70 8.11
N ARG A 80 -4.08 -5.69 7.94
CA ARG A 80 -5.48 -5.48 7.52
C ARG A 80 -6.21 -4.38 8.29
N LYS A 81 -6.04 -4.33 9.61
CA LYS A 81 -6.71 -3.32 10.46
C LYS A 81 -6.24 -1.90 10.12
N THR A 82 -4.94 -1.72 9.87
CA THR A 82 -4.38 -0.44 9.39
C THR A 82 -5.02 -0.03 8.08
N VAL A 83 -5.10 -0.96 7.11
CA VAL A 83 -5.68 -0.70 5.79
C VAL A 83 -7.13 -0.23 5.93
N ILE A 84 -7.95 -0.96 6.69
CA ILE A 84 -9.37 -0.62 6.91
C ILE A 84 -9.50 0.76 7.54
N GLU A 85 -8.66 1.06 8.53
CA GLU A 85 -8.72 2.35 9.23
C GLU A 85 -8.26 3.51 8.34
N LEU A 86 -7.21 3.34 7.54
CA LEU A 86 -6.82 4.33 6.52
C LEU A 86 -7.95 4.58 5.51
N GLN A 87 -8.61 3.53 5.00
CA GLN A 87 -9.74 3.69 4.09
C GLN A 87 -10.90 4.50 4.72
N ARG A 88 -11.10 4.36 6.03
CA ARG A 88 -12.14 5.09 6.78
C ARG A 88 -11.77 6.55 7.01
N LEU A 89 -10.49 6.83 7.28
CA LEU A 89 -10.00 8.15 7.67
C LEU A 89 -9.67 9.07 6.48
N LEU A 90 -9.27 8.50 5.34
CA LEU A 90 -8.84 9.29 4.19
C LEU A 90 -10.02 9.96 3.48
N SER A 91 -9.81 11.23 3.11
CA SER A 91 -10.77 12.03 2.36
C SER A 91 -10.91 11.55 0.91
N ASP A 92 -12.14 11.61 0.38
CA ASP A 92 -12.43 11.40 -1.04
C ASP A 92 -12.41 12.70 -1.87
N ALA A 93 -12.06 13.83 -1.25
CA ALA A 93 -12.00 15.12 -1.93
C ALA A 93 -10.93 15.12 -3.03
N GLY A 94 -11.32 15.49 -4.25
CA GLY A 94 -10.44 15.67 -5.40
C GLY A 94 -10.34 17.13 -5.85
N GLY A 95 -9.61 17.37 -6.94
CA GLY A 95 -9.42 18.69 -7.55
C GLY A 95 -8.07 19.33 -7.20
N GLU A 96 -7.89 20.59 -7.61
CA GLU A 96 -6.60 21.31 -7.52
C GLU A 96 -6.07 21.44 -6.08
N ASN A 97 -6.96 21.49 -5.09
CA ASN A 97 -6.62 21.62 -3.67
C ASN A 97 -6.88 20.34 -2.87
N GLN A 98 -6.74 19.17 -3.50
CA GLN A 98 -6.96 17.90 -2.80
C GLN A 98 -5.93 17.69 -1.66
N PRO A 99 -6.39 17.22 -0.49
CA PRO A 99 -5.52 17.04 0.65
C PRO A 99 -4.57 15.86 0.41
N HIS A 100 -3.36 15.97 0.95
CA HIS A 100 -2.33 14.94 0.83
C HIS A 100 -2.19 14.11 2.12
N ILE A 101 -1.56 12.95 1.97
CA ILE A 101 -1.07 12.10 3.04
C ILE A 101 0.43 11.91 2.86
N GLU A 102 1.19 12.21 3.91
CA GLU A 102 2.61 11.91 4.00
C GLU A 102 2.82 10.54 4.61
N MET A 103 3.81 9.81 4.11
CA MET A 103 4.16 8.46 4.52
C MET A 103 5.65 8.38 4.83
N GLN A 104 5.97 7.67 5.91
CA GLN A 104 7.34 7.30 6.26
C GLN A 104 7.36 5.86 6.76
N PHE A 105 8.32 5.08 6.29
CA PHE A 105 8.51 3.70 6.71
C PHE A 105 9.79 3.55 7.53
N ALA A 106 9.69 2.76 8.59
CA ALA A 106 10.80 2.27 9.41
C ALA A 106 10.78 0.73 9.40
N ASN A 107 11.78 0.10 10.01
CA ASN A 107 11.91 -1.37 9.99
C ASN A 107 10.71 -2.12 10.58
N ASN A 108 10.02 -1.56 11.58
CA ASN A 108 8.92 -2.23 12.28
C ASN A 108 7.64 -1.39 12.35
N GLN A 109 7.65 -0.18 11.81
CA GLN A 109 6.56 0.78 11.90
C GLN A 109 6.37 1.55 10.60
N ALA A 110 5.14 1.93 10.31
CA ALA A 110 4.81 2.95 9.32
C ALA A 110 4.11 4.11 10.02
N LYS A 111 4.41 5.32 9.56
CA LYS A 111 3.77 6.55 10.01
C LYS A 111 3.09 7.24 8.84
N PHE A 112 1.88 7.70 9.08
CA PHE A 112 1.06 8.45 8.14
C PHE A 112 0.67 9.78 8.78
N THR A 113 0.91 10.89 8.08
CA THR A 113 0.55 12.23 8.56
C THR A 113 -0.40 12.88 7.57
N PHE A 114 -1.59 13.26 8.02
CA PHE A 114 -2.62 13.86 7.17
C PHE A 114 -3.66 14.57 8.03
N GLY A 115 -4.32 15.63 7.53
CA GLY A 115 -5.46 16.25 8.23
C GLY A 115 -5.18 16.71 9.67
N GLY A 116 -3.94 17.07 10.01
CA GLY A 116 -3.53 17.43 11.37
C GLY A 116 -3.41 16.26 12.35
N MET A 117 -3.51 15.01 11.88
CA MET A 117 -3.33 13.81 12.67
C MET A 117 -2.08 13.03 12.26
N GLU A 118 -1.51 12.32 13.23
CA GLU A 118 -0.44 11.34 13.04
C GLU A 118 -0.99 9.94 13.35
N PHE A 119 -0.85 9.01 12.40
CA PHE A 119 -1.26 7.62 12.53
C PHE A 119 -0.03 6.72 12.44
N VAL A 120 0.32 6.04 13.53
CA VAL A 120 1.47 5.13 13.60
C VAL A 120 0.99 3.70 13.79
N THR A 121 1.56 2.77 13.04
CA THR A 121 1.20 1.35 13.09
C THR A 121 2.42 0.44 13.02
N LYS A 122 2.31 -0.75 13.61
CA LYS A 122 3.30 -1.81 13.42
C LYS A 122 3.17 -2.40 12.02
N LEU A 123 4.29 -2.89 11.51
CA LEU A 123 4.34 -3.64 10.26
C LEU A 123 4.13 -5.14 10.53
N VAL A 124 3.62 -5.84 9.52
CA VAL A 124 3.62 -7.31 9.52
C VAL A 124 5.01 -7.79 9.14
N GLU A 125 5.61 -8.63 9.97
CA GLU A 125 6.90 -9.25 9.68
C GLU A 125 6.79 -10.28 8.55
N GLY A 126 7.93 -10.61 7.92
CA GLY A 126 8.00 -11.63 6.89
C GLY A 126 8.18 -11.08 5.48
N LYS A 127 8.38 -12.01 4.55
CA LYS A 127 8.67 -11.69 3.15
C LYS A 127 7.43 -11.92 2.30
N PHE A 128 6.94 -10.86 1.66
CA PHE A 128 5.85 -11.00 0.69
C PHE A 128 6.33 -11.82 -0.53
N PRO A 129 5.48 -12.69 -1.12
CA PRO A 129 5.86 -13.45 -2.31
C PRO A 129 6.26 -12.54 -3.48
N ASP A 130 7.16 -13.02 -4.33
CA ASP A 130 7.52 -12.30 -5.57
C ASP A 130 6.33 -12.30 -6.54
N TYR A 131 5.55 -11.22 -6.49
CA TYR A 131 4.32 -11.06 -7.26
C TYR A 131 4.57 -10.89 -8.76
N ASN A 132 5.77 -10.46 -9.18
CA ASN A 132 6.09 -10.28 -10.59
C ASN A 132 6.11 -11.61 -11.35
N ARG A 133 6.32 -12.73 -10.64
CA ARG A 133 6.34 -14.07 -11.23
C ARG A 133 4.97 -14.62 -11.59
N VAL A 134 3.90 -14.06 -11.01
CA VAL A 134 2.53 -14.55 -11.23
C VAL A 134 1.72 -13.67 -12.17
N ILE A 135 2.23 -12.48 -12.56
CA ILE A 135 1.60 -11.62 -13.55
C ILE A 135 2.00 -12.12 -14.95
N PRO A 136 1.07 -12.68 -15.75
CA PRO A 136 1.40 -13.15 -17.09
C PRO A 136 1.80 -11.97 -17.98
N ARG A 137 2.91 -12.10 -18.72
CA ARG A 137 3.41 -11.03 -19.61
C ARG A 137 2.94 -11.19 -21.06
N ASN A 138 2.72 -12.43 -21.49
CA ASN A 138 2.41 -12.75 -22.88
C ASN A 138 1.02 -13.40 -22.94
N HIS A 139 0.01 -12.60 -23.22
CA HIS A 139 -1.35 -13.09 -23.42
C HIS A 139 -1.58 -13.38 -24.90
N THR A 140 -1.97 -14.61 -25.24
CA THR A 140 -2.29 -15.00 -26.64
C THR A 140 -3.73 -14.67 -27.00
N ASN A 141 -4.63 -14.64 -26.01
CA ASN A 141 -6.05 -14.41 -26.20
C ASN A 141 -6.47 -13.16 -25.42
N SER A 142 -7.37 -12.36 -26.02
CA SER A 142 -7.95 -11.17 -25.40
C SER A 142 -9.46 -11.16 -25.67
N VAL A 143 -10.24 -10.79 -24.66
CA VAL A 143 -11.71 -10.68 -24.75
C VAL A 143 -12.13 -9.38 -24.08
N THR A 144 -12.92 -8.57 -24.80
CA THR A 144 -13.49 -7.31 -24.30
C THR A 144 -14.98 -7.48 -24.03
N LEU A 145 -15.42 -7.18 -22.81
CA LEU A 145 -16.82 -7.23 -22.37
C LEU A 145 -17.20 -5.89 -21.73
N GLY A 146 -18.50 -5.56 -21.71
CA GLY A 146 -19.01 -4.43 -20.92
C GLY A 146 -18.85 -4.68 -19.41
N ARG A 147 -18.58 -3.63 -18.63
CA ARG A 147 -18.38 -3.70 -17.18
C ARG A 147 -19.70 -3.80 -16.42
#